data_AF-A0A645JUV6-F1
#
_entry.id   AF-A0A645JUV6-F1
#
_cell.length_a   1.000
_cell.length_b   1.000
_cell.length_c   1.000
_cell.angle_alpha   90.00
_cell.angle_beta   90.00
_cell.angle_gamma   90.00
#
_symmetry.space_group_name_H-M   'P 1'
#
loop_
_entity.id
_entity.type
_entity.pdbx_description
1 polymer ?
#
loop_
_entity_poly.entity_id
_entity_poly.type
_entity_poly.pdbx_seq_one_letter_code
_entity_poly.pdbx_strand_id
1 'polypeptide(L)'
;MTGGQMAPTSLPGQVTQTSPYGRDAAHCGFPVKVCEMLSQLDGPEYIARVAVNSPRHTLEAKRAIEKAFRNQAEKRGFSIVEVLSSCPTNWGKSPEEAFRWIEEAMIPYYPLGVYKDRSAGKE
;
A
#
# COMPACT_ATOMS: atom_id res chain seq x y z
N MET A 1 -16.67 6.78 1.38
CA MET A 1 -16.33 8.21 1.21
C MET A 1 -16.88 8.76 -0.09
N THR A 2 -16.64 8.15 -1.26
CA THR A 2 -17.20 8.65 -2.54
C THR A 2 -17.85 7.56 -3.42
N GLY A 3 -17.84 6.29 -2.98
CA GLY A 3 -18.49 5.18 -3.68
C GLY A 3 -17.55 4.24 -4.45
N GLY A 4 -16.24 4.49 -4.41
CA GLY A 4 -15.24 3.61 -5.04
C GLY A 4 -14.94 4.00 -6.49
N GLN A 5 -14.55 5.25 -6.71
CA GLN A 5 -13.99 5.75 -7.96
C GLN A 5 -12.63 5.09 -8.24
N MET A 6 -12.21 5.14 -9.51
CA MET A 6 -10.84 4.77 -9.89
C MET A 6 -9.83 5.67 -9.17
N ALA A 7 -8.85 5.06 -8.53
CA ALA A 7 -7.75 5.72 -7.86
C ALA A 7 -6.44 5.49 -8.63
N PRO A 8 -5.39 6.31 -8.39
CA PRO A 8 -4.07 6.08 -8.96
C PRO A 8 -3.51 4.68 -8.67
N THR A 9 -3.95 4.04 -7.59
CA THR A 9 -3.56 2.70 -7.15
C THR A 9 -4.52 1.58 -7.57
N SER A 10 -5.62 1.88 -8.26
CA SER A 10 -6.51 0.85 -8.82
C SER A 10 -5.74 -0.02 -9.81
N LEU A 11 -5.81 -1.34 -9.67
CA LEU A 11 -5.07 -2.32 -10.47
C LEU A 11 -5.53 -2.33 -11.94
N PRO A 12 -4.69 -2.79 -12.89
CA PRO A 12 -5.11 -2.99 -14.27
C PRO A 12 -6.32 -3.93 -14.32
N GLY A 13 -7.33 -3.57 -15.13
CA GLY A 13 -8.59 -4.32 -15.23
C GLY A 13 -9.52 -4.22 -14.01
N GLN A 14 -9.14 -3.54 -12.93
CA GLN A 14 -10.00 -3.40 -11.75
C GLN A 14 -11.20 -2.52 -12.07
N VAL A 15 -12.41 -3.08 -11.94
CA VAL A 15 -13.68 -2.36 -12.10
C VAL A 15 -13.90 -1.44 -10.91
N THR A 16 -14.32 -0.20 -11.21
CA THR A 16 -14.67 0.83 -10.22
C THR A 16 -15.87 1.62 -10.73
N GLN A 17 -16.44 2.51 -9.91
CA GLN A 17 -17.59 3.34 -10.32
C GLN A 17 -17.33 4.19 -11.56
N THR A 18 -16.10 4.65 -11.77
CA THR A 18 -15.71 5.49 -12.92
C THR A 18 -14.93 4.73 -13.98
N SER A 19 -14.74 3.41 -13.81
CA SER A 19 -14.15 2.53 -14.81
C SER A 19 -14.95 1.21 -14.86
N PRO A 20 -16.17 1.24 -15.44
CA PRO A 20 -17.09 0.10 -15.44
C PRO A 20 -16.55 -1.10 -16.22
N TYR A 21 -15.65 -0.86 -17.18
CA TYR A 21 -14.96 -1.89 -17.97
C TYR A 21 -13.57 -2.24 -17.41
N GLY A 22 -13.24 -1.73 -16.21
CA GLY A 22 -11.93 -1.87 -15.60
C GLY A 22 -10.95 -0.77 -15.99
N ARG A 23 -9.86 -0.63 -15.22
CA ARG A 23 -8.76 0.27 -15.56
C ARG A 23 -8.05 -0.19 -16.84
N ASP A 24 -8.12 0.62 -17.88
CA ASP A 24 -7.28 0.49 -19.07
C ASP A 24 -5.93 1.20 -18.84
N ALA A 25 -4.84 0.41 -18.83
CA ALA A 25 -3.49 0.93 -18.67
C ALA A 25 -2.98 1.70 -19.90
N ALA A 26 -3.52 1.46 -21.10
CA ALA A 26 -3.15 2.19 -22.30
C ALA A 26 -3.72 3.63 -22.29
N HIS A 27 -4.92 3.81 -21.74
CA HIS A 27 -5.56 5.11 -21.61
C HIS A 27 -5.12 5.88 -20.35
N CYS A 28 -5.10 5.22 -19.20
CA CYS A 28 -4.89 5.86 -17.89
C CYS A 28 -3.48 5.64 -17.30
N GLY A 29 -2.61 4.93 -18.02
CA GLY A 29 -1.30 4.51 -17.51
C GLY A 29 -1.38 3.40 -16.44
N PHE A 30 -0.20 2.95 -15.99
CA PHE A 30 -0.09 1.95 -14.94
C PHE A 30 -0.31 2.53 -13.53
N PRO A 31 -0.81 1.71 -12.59
CA PRO A 31 -0.98 2.13 -11.20
C PRO A 31 0.31 2.63 -10.55
N VAL A 32 0.19 3.69 -9.74
CA VAL A 32 1.32 4.35 -9.07
C VAL A 32 1.84 3.49 -7.92
N LYS A 33 3.15 3.25 -7.92
CA LYS A 33 3.88 2.50 -6.90
C LYS A 33 4.57 3.46 -5.94
N VAL A 34 3.86 3.86 -4.88
CA VAL A 34 4.27 4.98 -4.01
C VAL A 34 5.58 4.69 -3.26
N CYS A 35 5.71 3.50 -2.66
CA CYS A 35 6.93 3.13 -1.94
C CYS A 35 8.17 3.16 -2.86
N GLU A 36 8.06 2.58 -4.05
CA GLU A 36 9.10 2.54 -5.06
C GLU A 36 9.48 3.95 -5.50
N MET A 37 8.50 4.78 -5.84
CA MET A 37 8.72 6.16 -6.28
C MET A 37 9.42 7.00 -5.19
N LEU A 38 8.93 6.96 -3.95
CA LEU A 38 9.47 7.78 -2.86
C LEU A 38 10.80 7.23 -2.31
N SER A 39 11.10 5.95 -2.50
CA SER A 39 12.38 5.35 -2.07
C SER A 39 13.60 5.97 -2.72
N GLN A 40 13.43 6.56 -3.91
CA GLN A 40 14.51 7.20 -4.67
C GLN A 40 14.88 8.59 -4.14
N LEU A 41 14.05 9.19 -3.29
CA LEU A 41 14.33 10.50 -2.70
C LEU A 41 15.34 10.38 -1.56
N ASP A 42 16.16 11.40 -1.33
CA ASP A 42 17.14 11.39 -0.23
C ASP A 42 16.51 11.63 1.15
N GLY A 43 15.44 12.42 1.20
CA GLY A 43 14.80 12.89 2.44
C GLY A 43 14.11 11.83 3.33
N PRO A 44 13.49 10.76 2.80
CA PRO A 44 12.84 9.75 3.63
C PRO A 44 13.84 8.93 4.46
N GLU A 45 13.54 8.77 5.75
CA GLU A 45 14.26 7.91 6.69
C GLU A 45 13.78 6.46 6.59
N TYR A 46 12.46 6.26 6.45
CA TYR A 46 11.83 4.94 6.45
C TYR A 46 10.64 4.87 5.48
N ILE A 47 10.62 3.87 4.62
CA ILE A 47 9.54 3.58 3.67
C ILE A 47 9.25 2.09 3.72
N ALA A 48 8.01 1.74 4.05
CA ALA A 48 7.57 0.35 4.06
C ALA A 48 6.17 0.19 3.47
N ARG A 49 5.94 -0.96 2.83
CA ARG A 49 4.62 -1.44 2.46
C ARG A 49 4.26 -2.64 3.32
N VAL A 50 3.07 -2.58 3.92
CA VAL A 50 2.51 -3.63 4.80
C VAL A 50 1.07 -3.93 4.38
N ALA A 51 0.49 -5.00 4.92
CA ALA A 51 -0.91 -5.35 4.71
C ALA A 51 -1.63 -5.55 6.05
N VAL A 52 -2.95 -5.62 6.01
CA VAL A 52 -3.80 -5.93 7.19
C VAL A 52 -4.85 -7.01 6.90
N ASN A 53 -4.57 -7.89 5.93
CA ASN A 53 -5.45 -8.99 5.52
C ASN A 53 -5.28 -10.27 6.37
N SER A 54 -4.36 -10.29 7.35
CA SER A 54 -4.15 -11.42 8.25
C SER A 54 -3.64 -10.95 9.62
N PRO A 55 -3.79 -11.74 10.71
CA PRO A 55 -3.24 -11.39 12.02
C PRO A 55 -1.72 -11.13 11.99
N ARG A 56 -0.98 -11.93 11.20
CA ARG A 56 0.46 -11.74 11.00
C ARG A 56 0.76 -10.38 10.39
N HIS A 57 0.10 -10.05 9.27
CA HIS A 57 0.33 -8.78 8.58
C HIS A 57 -0.08 -7.59 9.46
N THR A 58 -1.15 -7.72 10.26
CA THR A 58 -1.55 -6.68 11.22
C THR A 58 -0.47 -6.41 12.29
N LEU A 59 0.21 -7.44 12.78
CA LEU A 59 1.34 -7.27 13.72
C LEU A 59 2.54 -6.60 13.04
N GLU A 60 2.84 -6.96 11.80
CA GLU A 60 3.89 -6.32 10.99
C GLU A 60 3.56 -4.84 10.71
N ALA A 61 2.31 -4.52 10.39
CA ALA A 61 1.82 -3.16 10.20
C ALA A 61 1.97 -2.32 11.49
N LYS A 62 1.59 -2.87 12.65
CA LYS A 62 1.80 -2.20 13.95
C LYS A 62 3.26 -1.82 14.16
N ARG A 63 4.20 -2.76 13.94
CA ARG A 63 5.64 -2.51 14.11
C ARG A 63 6.15 -1.44 13.14
N ALA A 64 5.73 -1.47 11.87
CA ALA A 64 6.12 -0.48 10.87
C ALA A 64 5.61 0.92 11.22
N ILE A 65 4.36 1.04 11.67
CA ILE A 65 3.75 2.31 12.09
C ILE A 65 4.46 2.87 13.33
N GLU A 66 4.73 2.03 14.34
CA GLU A 66 5.48 2.43 15.54
C GLU A 66 6.88 2.95 15.19
N LYS A 67 7.60 2.28 14.28
CA LYS A 67 8.91 2.72 13.80
C LYS A 67 8.83 4.08 13.09
N ALA A 68 7.84 4.26 12.21
CA ALA A 68 7.64 5.52 11.50
C ALA A 68 7.40 6.70 12.46
N PHE A 69 6.55 6.51 13.48
CA PHE A 69 6.32 7.53 14.50
C PHE A 69 7.56 7.80 15.35
N ARG A 70 8.32 6.76 15.72
CA ARG A 70 9.57 6.92 16.46
C ARG A 70 10.58 7.77 15.68
N ASN A 71 10.75 7.51 14.39
CA ASN A 71 11.62 8.33 13.53
C ASN A 71 11.22 9.81 13.54
N GLN A 72 9.92 10.10 13.51
CA GLN A 72 9.43 11.48 13.58
C GLN A 72 9.68 12.12 14.94
N ALA A 73 9.41 11.41 16.04
CA ALA A 73 9.65 11.88 17.40
C ALA A 73 11.14 12.16 17.66
N GLU A 74 12.03 11.32 17.13
CA GLU A 74 13.48 11.45 17.21
C GLU A 74 14.07 12.42 16.18
N LYS A 75 13.23 13.10 15.38
CA LYS A 75 13.64 14.06 14.31
C LYS A 75 14.58 13.46 13.27
N ARG A 76 14.45 12.16 12.98
CA ARG A 76 15.33 11.43 12.06
C ARG A 76 14.99 11.64 10.59
N GLY A 77 13.73 11.98 10.30
CA GLY A 77 13.29 12.32 8.96
C GLY A 77 11.88 11.84 8.65
N PHE A 78 11.47 12.06 7.41
CA PHE A 78 10.16 11.66 6.91
C PHE A 78 10.03 10.14 6.85
N SER A 79 8.89 9.61 7.27
CA SER A 79 8.57 8.18 7.12
C SER A 79 7.23 8.00 6.42
N ILE A 80 7.10 6.97 5.59
CA ILE A 80 5.83 6.57 4.98
C ILE A 80 5.58 5.08 5.16
N VAL A 81 4.35 4.73 5.53
CA VAL A 81 3.88 3.35 5.63
C VAL A 81 2.66 3.20 4.72
N GLU A 82 2.82 2.50 3.60
CA GLU A 82 1.73 2.16 2.69
C GLU A 82 1.04 0.88 3.18
N VAL A 83 -0.25 0.96 3.48
CA VAL A 83 -1.02 -0.16 4.05
C VAL A 83 -2.02 -0.69 3.02
N LEU A 84 -1.80 -1.91 2.54
CA LEU A 84 -2.80 -2.63 1.76
C LEU A 84 -3.94 -3.07 2.68
N SER A 85 -5.13 -2.50 2.44
CA SER A 85 -6.31 -2.70 3.29
C SER A 85 -7.53 -3.10 2.46
N SER A 86 -8.40 -3.90 3.06
CA SER A 86 -9.59 -4.43 2.39
C SER A 86 -10.73 -3.41 2.39
N CYS A 87 -11.42 -3.28 1.26
CA CYS A 87 -12.64 -2.49 1.16
C CYS A 87 -13.79 -3.33 0.58
N PRO A 88 -14.34 -4.30 1.35
CA PRO A 88 -15.31 -5.27 0.84
C PRO A 88 -16.52 -4.59 0.17
N THR A 89 -17.03 -3.50 0.76
CA THR A 89 -18.17 -2.74 0.24
C THR A 89 -17.94 -2.21 -1.17
N ASN A 90 -16.83 -1.50 -1.42
CA ASN A 90 -16.59 -0.89 -2.74
C ASN A 90 -16.13 -1.92 -3.77
N TRP A 91 -15.58 -3.06 -3.35
CA TRP A 91 -15.19 -4.14 -4.24
C TRP A 91 -16.32 -5.11 -4.56
N GLY A 92 -17.48 -4.98 -3.89
CA GLY A 92 -18.59 -5.93 -4.02
C GLY A 92 -18.20 -7.34 -3.60
N LYS A 93 -17.34 -7.46 -2.59
CA LYS A 93 -16.79 -8.74 -2.08
C LYS A 93 -17.23 -8.95 -0.64
N SER A 94 -17.38 -10.21 -0.23
CA SER A 94 -17.42 -10.53 1.21
C SER A 94 -16.07 -10.18 1.88
N PRO A 95 -16.03 -10.01 3.21
CA PRO A 95 -14.79 -9.74 3.92
C PRO A 95 -13.68 -10.78 3.64
N GLU A 96 -14.04 -12.06 3.59
CA GLU A 96 -13.09 -13.16 3.30
C GLU A 96 -12.54 -13.08 1.88
N GLU A 97 -13.40 -12.82 0.89
CA GLU A 97 -12.97 -12.63 -0.51
C GLU A 97 -12.10 -11.39 -0.67
N ALA A 98 -12.38 -10.32 0.08
CA ALA A 98 -11.57 -9.12 0.05
C ALA A 98 -10.16 -9.37 0.62
N PHE A 99 -10.02 -10.20 1.65
CA PHE A 99 -8.71 -10.61 2.16
C PHE A 99 -7.96 -11.52 1.19
N ARG A 100 -8.64 -12.48 0.54
CA ARG A 100 -8.03 -13.29 -0.53
C ARG A 100 -7.59 -12.42 -1.70
N TRP A 101 -8.40 -11.44 -2.10
CA TRP A 101 -8.07 -10.50 -3.17
C TRP A 101 -6.79 -9.71 -2.89
N ILE A 102 -6.55 -9.31 -1.63
CA ILE A 102 -5.29 -8.67 -1.26
C ILE A 102 -4.11 -9.62 -1.49
N GLU A 103 -4.25 -10.88 -1.08
CA GLU A 103 -3.20 -11.89 -1.20
C GLU A 103 -2.89 -12.25 -2.66
N GLU A 104 -3.93 -12.48 -3.46
CA GLU A 104 -3.80 -13.04 -4.81
C GLU A 104 -3.57 -11.98 -5.89
N ALA A 105 -4.02 -10.74 -5.68
CA ALA A 105 -3.95 -9.69 -6.70
C ALA A 105 -3.13 -8.48 -6.23
N MET A 106 -3.40 -7.95 -5.04
CA MET A 106 -2.75 -6.71 -4.61
C MET A 106 -1.29 -6.93 -4.19
N ILE A 107 -0.98 -7.92 -3.37
CA ILE A 107 0.40 -8.20 -2.90
C ILE A 107 1.35 -8.52 -4.07
N PRO A 108 0.97 -9.35 -5.07
CA PRO A 108 1.83 -9.58 -6.24
C PRO A 108 2.14 -8.30 -7.02
N TYR A 109 1.16 -7.38 -7.14
CA TYR A 109 1.38 -6.11 -7.85
C TYR A 109 2.12 -5.07 -6.99
N TYR A 110 1.86 -5.07 -5.69
CA TYR A 110 2.40 -4.19 -4.65
C TYR A 110 3.12 -5.01 -3.57
N PRO A 111 4.36 -5.47 -3.82
CA PRO A 111 5.06 -6.36 -2.90
C PRO A 111 5.25 -5.75 -1.52
N LEU A 112 5.01 -6.53 -0.47
CA LEU A 112 5.26 -6.11 0.91
C LEU A 112 6.76 -6.01 1.17
N GLY A 113 7.16 -5.12 2.08
CA GLY A 113 8.55 -5.02 2.51
C GLY A 113 8.98 -3.61 2.87
N VAL A 114 10.24 -3.50 3.26
CA VAL A 114 10.92 -2.23 3.54
C VAL A 114 11.66 -1.79 2.29
N TYR A 115 11.28 -0.64 1.75
CA TYR A 115 11.84 -0.06 0.53
C TYR A 115 12.96 0.93 0.82
N LYS A 116 12.95 1.54 2.01
CA LYS A 116 14.03 2.39 2.49
C LYS A 116 14.10 2.36 4.00
N ASP A 117 15.31 2.22 4.54
CA ASP A 117 15.56 2.26 5.97
C ASP A 117 17.01 2.67 6.22
N ARG A 118 17.23 3.95 6.55
CA ARG A 118 18.60 4.48 6.76
C ARG A 118 19.21 4.02 8.08
N SER A 119 18.42 3.38 8.95
CA SER A 119 18.87 2.91 10.25
C SER A 119 19.35 1.47 10.26
N ALA A 120 18.98 0.69 9.23
CA ALA A 120 19.27 -0.74 9.17
C ALA A 120 20.77 -1.10 9.05
N GLY A 121 21.64 -0.12 8.80
CA GLY A 121 23.10 -0.29 8.76
C GLY A 121 23.87 0.41 9.89
N LYS A 122 23.18 0.85 10.96
CA LYS A 122 23.78 1.55 12.11
C LYS A 122 23.64 0.79 13.43
N GLU A 123 23.25 -0.48 13.38
CA GLU A 123 23.26 -1.41 14.53
C GLU A 123 24.52 -2.27 14.53
#